data_AF-W2U365-F1
#
_entry.id   AF-W2U365-F1
#
_cell.length_a   1.000
_cell.length_b   1.000
_cell.length_c   1.000
_cell.angle_alpha   90.00
_cell.angle_beta   90.00
_cell.angle_gamma   90.00
#
_symmetry.space_group_name_H-M   'P 1'
#
loop_
_entity.id
_entity.type
_entity.pdbx_description
1 polymer ?
#
loop_
_entity_poly.entity_id
_entity_poly.type
_entity_poly.pdbx_seq_one_letter_code
_entity_poly.pdbx_strand_id
1 'polypeptide(L)'
;MEGALQAWMVRHPIPGLLALGYFGSYARGDYGVGSDLDLLLVVESSSLPSWQRALTLPLEELPVPAEALVYTLAEWQALPERSPRFAETLRREVRWLLHHPALFP
;
A
#
# COMPACT_ATOMS: atom_id res chain seq x y z
N MET A 1 -0.33 14.42 -5.39
CA MET A 1 0.08 13.02 -5.15
C MET A 1 -0.99 12.04 -5.60
N GLU A 2 -2.19 12.09 -5.02
CA GLU A 2 -3.28 11.13 -5.32
C GLU A 2 -3.60 11.00 -6.82
N GLY A 3 -3.69 12.10 -7.58
CA GLY A 3 -3.91 12.02 -9.03
C GLY A 3 -2.80 11.30 -9.82
N ALA A 4 -1.55 11.39 -9.37
CA ALA A 4 -0.44 10.66 -9.98
C ALA A 4 -0.53 9.16 -9.66
N LEU A 5 -0.90 8.81 -8.42
CA LEU A 5 -1.15 7.42 -8.03
C LEU A 5 -2.34 6.82 -8.78
N GLN A 6 -3.44 7.56 -8.94
CA GLN A 6 -4.59 7.12 -9.73
C GLN A 6 -4.20 6.85 -11.19
N ALA A 7 -3.44 7.76 -11.81
CA ALA A 7 -2.94 7.56 -13.17
C ALA A 7 -1.99 6.34 -13.27
N TRP A 8 -1.13 6.14 -12.27
CA TRP A 8 -0.25 4.98 -12.19
C TRP A 8 -1.04 3.67 -12.07
N MET A 9 -2.06 3.61 -11.21
CA MET A 9 -2.95 2.44 -11.06
C MET A 9 -3.68 2.08 -12.35
N VAL A 10 -4.11 3.08 -13.12
CA VAL A 10 -4.79 2.85 -14.41
C VAL A 10 -3.83 2.27 -15.45
N ARG A 11 -2.57 2.69 -15.46
CA ARG A 11 -1.55 2.15 -16.38
C ARG A 11 -1.07 0.76 -15.99
N HIS A 12 -1.05 0.47 -14.69
CA HIS A 12 -0.48 -0.74 -14.12
C HIS A 12 -1.54 -1.52 -13.33
N PRO A 13 -2.46 -2.23 -14.01
CA PRO A 13 -3.43 -3.07 -13.33
C PRO A 13 -2.72 -4.18 -12.55
N ILE A 14 -3.00 -4.24 -11.25
CA ILE A 14 -2.40 -5.21 -10.34
C ILE A 14 -3.37 -6.38 -10.17
N PRO A 15 -3.02 -7.61 -10.61
CA PRO A 15 -3.90 -8.77 -10.48
C PRO A 15 -4.30 -9.04 -9.03
N GLY A 16 -5.60 -9.22 -8.80
CA GLY A 16 -6.14 -9.51 -7.47
C GLY A 16 -6.03 -8.36 -6.47
N LEU A 17 -5.78 -7.12 -6.90
CA LEU A 17 -5.76 -5.97 -6.01
C LEU A 17 -7.12 -5.75 -5.33
N LEU A 18 -7.13 -5.80 -4.02
CA LEU A 18 -8.31 -5.57 -3.19
C LEU A 18 -8.29 -4.21 -2.51
N ALA A 19 -7.12 -3.68 -2.19
CA ALA A 19 -6.96 -2.34 -1.65
C ALA A 19 -5.60 -1.74 -2.01
N LEU A 20 -5.59 -0.43 -2.23
CA LEU A 20 -4.39 0.38 -2.36
C LEU A 20 -4.57 1.68 -1.59
N GLY A 21 -3.63 1.94 -0.71
CA GLY A 21 -3.51 3.20 0.02
C GLY A 21 -2.07 3.62 0.14
N TYR A 22 -1.87 4.77 0.76
CA TYR A 22 -0.56 5.26 1.15
C TYR A 22 -0.59 5.71 2.60
N PHE A 23 0.54 5.62 3.28
CA PHE A 23 0.69 5.98 4.69
C PHE A 23 1.96 6.81 4.88
N GLY A 24 2.39 6.96 6.13
CA GLY A 24 3.63 7.67 6.43
C GLY A 24 3.51 9.17 6.22
N SER A 25 4.63 9.78 5.83
CA SER A 25 4.75 11.24 5.89
C SER A 25 3.82 11.98 4.93
N TYR A 26 3.58 11.40 3.75
CA TYR A 26 2.62 11.92 2.79
C TYR A 26 1.17 11.85 3.29
N ALA A 27 0.82 10.85 4.09
CA ALA A 27 -0.53 10.73 4.66
C ALA A 27 -0.76 11.67 5.87
N ARG A 28 0.29 11.92 6.66
CA ARG A 28 0.24 12.84 7.81
C ARG A 28 0.43 14.31 7.43
N GLY A 29 1.02 14.59 6.26
CA GLY A 29 1.28 15.96 5.79
C GLY A 29 2.55 16.59 6.36
N ASP A 30 3.43 15.78 6.96
CA ASP A 30 4.72 16.17 7.53
C ASP A 30 5.90 15.82 6.61
N TYR A 31 5.64 15.59 5.31
CA TYR A 31 6.66 15.25 4.32
C TYR A 31 7.61 16.43 4.01
N GLY A 32 8.90 16.12 3.82
CA GLY A 32 9.95 17.07 3.49
C GLY A 32 10.64 16.72 2.16
N VAL A 33 11.69 17.48 1.83
CA VAL A 33 12.55 17.14 0.68
C VAL A 33 13.20 15.79 0.94
N GLY A 34 13.04 14.86 0.00
CA GLY A 34 13.61 13.51 0.08
C GLY A 34 12.78 12.48 0.86
N SER A 35 11.54 12.81 1.25
CA SER A 35 10.63 11.81 1.81
C SER A 35 10.14 10.83 0.73
N ASP A 36 10.20 9.55 1.05
CA ASP A 36 9.63 8.48 0.23
C ASP A 36 8.10 8.41 0.40
N LEU A 37 7.43 7.93 -0.64
CA LEU A 37 6.01 7.61 -0.62
C LEU A 37 5.81 6.16 -0.19
N ASP A 38 5.24 5.96 1.00
CA ASP A 38 4.93 4.63 1.53
C ASP A 38 3.58 4.14 1.02
N LEU A 39 3.59 3.12 0.15
CA LEU A 39 2.39 2.47 -0.37
C LEU A 39 2.03 1.23 0.44
N LEU A 40 0.73 0.99 0.58
CA LEU A 40 0.18 -0.23 1.14
C LEU A 40 -0.79 -0.85 0.13
N LEU A 41 -0.50 -2.07 -0.28
CA LEU A 41 -1.32 -2.86 -1.19
C LEU A 41 -1.79 -4.13 -0.49
N VAL A 42 -3.07 -4.46 -0.66
CA VAL A 42 -3.64 -5.75 -0.29
C VAL A 42 -4.09 -6.45 -1.57
N VAL A 43 -3.51 -7.61 -1.84
CA VAL A 43 -3.90 -8.48 -2.96
C VAL A 43 -4.57 -9.74 -2.43
N GLU A 44 -5.40 -10.38 -3.25
CA GLU A 44 -6.09 -11.62 -2.87
C GLU A 44 -5.09 -12.71 -2.47
N SER A 45 -4.08 -12.95 -3.31
CA SER A 45 -3.01 -13.92 -3.03
C SER A 45 -1.73 -13.59 -3.83
N SER A 46 -0.62 -14.21 -3.43
CA SER A 46 0.65 -14.11 -4.16
C SER A 46 1.50 -15.34 -3.88
N SER A 47 2.11 -15.91 -4.93
CA SER A 47 3.11 -16.99 -4.80
C SER A 47 4.51 -16.47 -4.43
N LEU A 48 4.76 -15.17 -4.61
CA LEU A 48 6.03 -14.56 -4.23
C LEU A 48 6.12 -14.35 -2.71
N PRO A 49 7.31 -14.48 -2.12
CA PRO A 49 7.56 -14.06 -0.74
C PRO A 49 7.37 -12.54 -0.60
N SER A 50 6.98 -12.10 0.59
CA SER A 50 6.58 -10.70 0.85
C SER A 50 7.59 -9.65 0.36
N TRP A 51 8.89 -9.89 0.55
CA TRP A 51 9.98 -8.98 0.16
C TRP A 51 10.19 -8.85 -1.36
N GLN A 52 9.68 -9.79 -2.17
CA GLN A 52 9.80 -9.73 -3.64
C GLN A 52 8.62 -9.03 -4.31
N ARG A 53 7.46 -8.95 -3.64
CA ARG A 53 6.23 -8.47 -4.27
C ARG A 53 6.29 -7.00 -4.67
N ALA A 54 6.97 -6.17 -3.88
CA ALA A 54 7.17 -4.77 -4.24
C ALA A 54 8.05 -4.60 -5.49
N LEU A 55 8.99 -5.52 -5.73
CA LEU A 55 9.90 -5.47 -6.88
C LEU A 55 9.19 -5.71 -8.23
N THR A 56 7.96 -6.22 -8.20
CA THR A 56 7.17 -6.41 -9.43
C THR A 56 6.37 -5.16 -9.81
N LEU A 57 6.44 -4.09 -9.01
CA LEU A 57 5.70 -2.85 -9.25
C LEU A 57 6.65 -1.81 -9.88
N PRO A 58 6.22 -1.10 -10.93
CA PRO A 58 7.02 -0.04 -11.54
C PRO A 58 6.95 1.25 -10.72
N LEU A 59 7.48 1.20 -9.49
CA LEU A 59 7.44 2.32 -8.53
C LEU A 59 8.29 3.51 -9.00
N GLU A 60 9.29 3.27 -9.83
CA GLU A 60 10.15 4.27 -10.44
C GLU A 60 9.41 5.22 -11.40
N GLU A 61 8.22 4.86 -11.86
CA GLU A 61 7.37 5.75 -12.65
C GLU A 61 6.63 6.80 -11.81
N LEU A 62 6.65 6.67 -10.48
CA LEU A 62 6.06 7.65 -9.59
C LEU A 62 6.93 8.92 -9.54
N PRO A 63 6.32 10.10 -9.36
CA PRO A 63 7.05 11.38 -9.40
C PRO A 63 7.97 11.60 -8.19
N VAL A 64 7.94 10.69 -7.22
CA VAL A 64 8.75 10.69 -6.00
C VAL A 64 9.23 9.26 -5.74
N PRO A 65 10.36 9.08 -5.05
CA PRO A 65 10.76 7.75 -4.58
C PRO A 65 9.62 7.11 -3.78
N ALA A 66 9.42 5.81 -3.97
CA ALA A 66 8.31 5.10 -3.35
C ALA A 66 8.75 3.71 -2.89
N GLU A 67 8.20 3.31 -1.76
CA GLU A 67 8.30 1.95 -1.24
C GLU A 67 6.89 1.35 -1.13
N ALA A 68 6.78 0.03 -1.17
CA ALA A 68 5.49 -0.65 -1.10
C ALA A 68 5.53 -1.84 -0.14
N LEU A 69 4.54 -1.89 0.74
CA LEU A 69 4.18 -3.07 1.48
C LEU A 69 3.04 -3.79 0.75
N VAL A 70 3.28 -5.03 0.32
CA VAL A 70 2.28 -5.84 -0.40
C VAL A 70 1.88 -7.05 0.43
N TYR A 71 0.70 -6.97 1.06
CA TYR A 71 0.09 -8.05 1.82
C TYR A 71 -0.83 -8.88 0.94
N THR A 72 -0.83 -10.19 1.16
CA THR A 72 -1.98 -11.02 0.76
C THR A 72 -3.13 -10.80 1.73
N LEU A 73 -4.35 -11.15 1.33
CA LEU A 73 -5.53 -11.05 2.18
C LEU A 73 -5.35 -11.80 3.51
N ALA A 74 -4.82 -13.02 3.46
CA ALA A 74 -4.57 -13.83 4.65
C ALA A 74 -3.56 -13.19 5.61
N GLU A 75 -2.49 -12.59 5.08
CA GLU A 75 -1.50 -11.90 5.91
C GLU A 75 -2.06 -10.59 6.48
N TRP A 76 -2.86 -9.85 5.71
CA TRP A 76 -3.55 -8.64 6.16
C TRP A 76 -4.49 -8.93 7.34
N GLN A 77 -5.30 -9.99 7.22
CA GLN A 77 -6.21 -10.44 8.27
C GLN A 77 -5.48 -10.90 9.54
N ALA A 78 -4.30 -11.54 9.39
CA ALA A 78 -3.49 -11.98 10.52
C ALA A 78 -2.63 -10.86 11.13
N LEU A 79 -2.53 -9.68 10.51
CA LEU A 79 -1.65 -8.60 10.95
C LEU A 79 -1.94 -8.10 12.38
N PRO A 80 -3.20 -7.95 12.83
CA PRO A 80 -3.50 -7.53 14.20
C PRO A 80 -2.97 -8.49 15.27
N GLU A 81 -2.89 -9.79 14.97
CA GLU A 81 -2.34 -10.79 15.89
C GLU A 81 -0.81 -10.81 15.85
N ARG A 82 -0.24 -10.74 14.64
CA ARG A 82 1.21 -10.83 14.44
C ARG A 82 1.97 -9.56 14.80
N SER A 83 1.35 -8.40 14.61
CA SER A 83 1.97 -7.09 14.84
C SER A 83 0.90 -6.04 15.23
N PRO A 84 0.33 -6.15 16.45
CA PRO A 84 -0.81 -5.33 16.87
C PRO A 84 -0.58 -3.82 16.75
N ARG A 85 0.60 -3.34 17.17
CA ARG A 85 0.95 -1.91 17.10
C ARG A 85 1.00 -1.40 15.66
N PHE A 86 1.60 -2.19 14.77
CA PHE A 86 1.73 -1.80 13.37
C PHE A 86 0.40 -1.86 12.64
N ALA A 87 -0.43 -2.87 12.93
CA ALA A 87 -1.79 -2.95 12.44
C ALA A 87 -2.61 -1.71 12.84
N GLU A 88 -2.49 -1.26 14.09
CA GLU A 88 -3.15 -0.04 14.57
C GLU A 88 -2.63 1.23 13.87
N THR A 89 -1.32 1.34 13.67
CA THR A 89 -0.74 2.44 12.89
C THR A 89 -1.31 2.48 11.47
N LEU A 90 -1.31 1.36 10.75
CA LEU A 90 -1.84 1.31 9.39
C LEU A 90 -3.33 1.61 9.35
N ARG A 91 -4.12 1.08 10.30
CA ARG A 91 -5.55 1.37 10.41
C ARG A 91 -5.85 2.86 10.57
N ARG A 92 -5.01 3.59 11.31
CA ARG A 92 -5.20 5.02 11.59
C ARG A 92 -4.63 5.94 10.50
N GLU A 93 -3.51 5.57 9.90
CA GLU A 93 -2.72 6.47 9.06
C GLU A 93 -2.90 6.23 7.56
N VAL A 94 -3.34 5.05 7.15
CA VAL A 94 -3.50 4.77 5.72
C VAL A 94 -4.63 5.61 5.14
N ARG A 95 -4.32 6.33 4.07
CA ARG A 95 -5.28 6.96 3.18
C ARG A 95 -5.53 6.04 1.99
N TRP A 96 -6.73 5.50 1.92
CA TRP A 96 -7.14 4.58 0.85
C TRP A 96 -7.53 5.33 -0.42
N LEU A 97 -6.94 4.94 -1.55
CA LEU A 97 -7.35 5.37 -2.88
C LEU A 97 -8.36 4.40 -3.51
N LEU A 98 -8.19 3.12 -3.19
CA LEU A 98 -9.09 2.03 -3.55
C LEU A 98 -9.16 1.07 -2.38
N HIS A 99 -10.36 0.62 -2.03
CA HIS A 99 -10.52 -0.50 -1.12
C HIS A 99 -11.83 -1.23 -1.37
N HIS A 100 -11.79 -2.56 -1.26
CA HIS A 100 -13.01 -3.35 -1.21
C HIS A 100 -13.68 -3.14 0.17
N PRO A 101 -14.98 -2.79 0.25
CA PRO A 101 -15.66 -2.49 1.51
C PRO A 101 -15.56 -3.60 2.56
N ALA A 102 -15.59 -4.86 2.11
CA ALA A 102 -15.50 -6.02 3.00
C ALA A 102 -14.15 -6.17 3.74
N LEU A 103 -13.10 -5.43 3.34
CA LEU A 103 -11.81 -5.45 4.02
C LEU A 103 -11.72 -4.52 5.23
N PHE A 104 -12.63 -3.57 5.35
CA PHE A 104 -12.62 -2.52 6.37
C PHE A 104 -14.03 -2.32 6.93
N PRO A 105 -14.49 -3.21 7.84
CA PRO A 105 -15.78 -3.04 8.52
C PRO A 105 -15.78 -1.85 9.49
#